data_AF-A0A819XCM4-F1
#
_entry.id   AF-A0A819XCM4-F1
#
_cell.length_a   1.000
_cell.length_b   1.000
_cell.length_c   1.000
_cell.angle_alpha   90.00
_cell.angle_beta   90.00
_cell.angle_gamma   90.00
#
_symmetry.space_group_name_H-M   'P 1'
#
loop_
_entity.id
_entity.type
_entity.pdbx_description
1 polymer ?
#
loop_
_entity_poly.entity_id
_entity_poly.type
_entity_poly.pdbx_seq_one_letter_code
_entity_poly.pdbx_strand_id
1 'polypeptide(L)'
;MFCFLNIQYVVGHNEPLTCSSNGSIITQWVIMLCGLSILALLGICINTIINYYQLQNVISIIQSSTKQILKLNMNNIETKKHKEMEDLANFVPLKPYKFININPQSLPIVVDELITEAKQTKKFTCVCLNNVLEVEFIQESQSIITHIEISEDYTGLYKKIRELFLAIFDLSNTIQAWGNIYYNLVDYEDYPFYLYENFNKIQFVNIIEHFTIWYNGTFPHNESCSQILHFIDTDGPLCSCAHRPCKSLGDNWSIWMAIAYTFDENLHKGNDNRYACLAITKLAMIIQEKWSRQQVIDYIREHHFGQKDA
;
A
#
# COMPACT_ATOMS: atom_id res chain seq x y z
N MET A 1 -46.06 1.71 48.24
CA MET A 1 -46.92 2.65 49.00
C MET A 1 -48.11 3.01 48.12
N PHE A 2 -49.13 2.15 48.10
CA PHE A 2 -50.42 2.42 47.44
C PHE A 2 -51.48 2.41 48.54
N CYS A 3 -52.05 3.58 48.83
CA CYS A 3 -53.17 3.75 49.74
C CYS A 3 -54.46 3.34 49.03
N PHE A 4 -55.05 2.22 49.42
CA PHE A 4 -56.46 1.95 49.13
C PHE A 4 -57.30 2.66 50.18
N LEU A 5 -57.96 3.75 49.79
CA LEU A 5 -59.01 4.39 50.58
C LEU A 5 -60.26 3.50 50.50
N ASN A 6 -60.59 2.88 51.63
CA ASN A 6 -61.89 2.27 51.88
C ASN A 6 -62.86 3.39 52.29
N ILE A 7 -63.83 3.71 51.44
CA ILE A 7 -65.01 4.49 51.86
C ILE A 7 -66.19 3.53 51.84
N GLN A 8 -66.58 3.08 53.04
CA GLN A 8 -67.87 2.42 53.26
C GLN A 8 -68.93 3.50 53.51
N TYR A 9 -70.00 3.47 52.73
CA TYR A 9 -71.26 4.12 53.06
C TYR A 9 -72.32 3.03 53.25
N VAL A 10 -72.82 2.90 54.48
CA VAL A 10 -73.83 1.92 54.90
C VAL A 10 -75.18 2.61 54.94
N VAL A 11 -76.13 2.17 54.11
CA VAL A 11 -77.57 2.30 54.39
C VAL A 11 -78.22 0.97 53.98
N GLY A 12 -78.89 0.36 54.95
CA GLY A 12 -79.37 -1.02 54.87
C GLY A 12 -80.68 -1.21 54.11
N HIS A 13 -80.81 -2.40 53.55
CA HIS A 13 -82.07 -3.12 53.39
C HIS A 13 -81.77 -4.63 53.47
N ASN A 14 -82.62 -5.35 54.20
CA ASN A 14 -82.53 -6.80 54.39
C ASN A 14 -82.97 -7.53 53.11
N GLU A 15 -82.03 -8.22 52.47
CA GLU A 15 -82.27 -9.18 51.39
C GLU A 15 -81.59 -10.53 51.71
N PRO A 16 -82.12 -11.65 51.18
CA PRO A 16 -81.73 -12.99 51.60
C PRO A 16 -80.30 -13.35 51.20
N LEU A 17 -79.56 -13.89 52.17
CA LEU A 17 -78.23 -14.49 52.01
C LEU A 17 -78.26 -15.64 51.00
N THR A 18 -77.86 -15.34 49.76
CA THR A 18 -77.42 -16.34 48.80
C THR A 18 -75.91 -16.46 48.91
N CYS A 19 -75.44 -17.57 49.48
CA CYS A 19 -74.03 -17.91 49.58
C CYS A 19 -73.46 -18.15 48.17
N SER A 20 -72.88 -17.12 47.55
CA SER A 20 -72.06 -17.22 46.34
C SER A 20 -70.67 -16.67 46.62
N SER A 21 -69.91 -17.32 47.50
CA SER A 21 -68.52 -16.97 47.83
C SER A 21 -67.49 -17.47 46.78
N ASN A 22 -67.91 -18.30 45.81
CA ASN A 22 -67.00 -18.92 44.84
C ASN A 22 -66.41 -17.93 43.81
N GLY A 23 -67.13 -16.86 43.47
CA GLY A 23 -66.64 -15.86 42.51
C GLY A 23 -65.46 -15.02 43.04
N SER A 24 -65.38 -14.82 44.36
CA SER A 24 -64.32 -14.00 44.99
C SER A 24 -62.96 -14.70 44.96
N ILE A 25 -62.93 -16.01 45.20
CA ILE A 25 -61.70 -16.82 45.23
C ILE A 25 -61.08 -16.92 43.83
N ILE A 26 -61.88 -17.20 42.79
CA ILE A 26 -61.39 -17.31 41.40
C ILE A 26 -60.75 -15.98 40.96
N THR A 27 -61.38 -14.85 41.28
CA THR A 27 -60.86 -13.52 40.93
C THR A 27 -59.51 -13.25 41.61
N GLN A 28 -59.33 -13.66 42.86
CA GLN A 28 -58.04 -13.54 43.57
C GLN A 28 -56.93 -14.39 42.93
N TRP A 29 -57.22 -15.64 42.54
CA TRP A 29 -56.25 -16.49 41.85
C TRP A 29 -55.84 -15.92 40.50
N VAL A 30 -56.79 -15.38 39.73
CA VAL A 30 -56.51 -14.73 38.44
C VAL A 30 -55.62 -13.51 38.64
N ILE A 31 -55.93 -12.64 39.61
CA ILE A 31 -55.10 -11.46 39.92
C ILE A 31 -53.68 -11.88 40.32
N MET A 32 -53.55 -12.92 41.14
CA MET A 32 -52.24 -13.43 41.56
C MET A 32 -51.43 -13.98 40.39
N LEU A 33 -52.05 -14.78 39.51
CA LEU A 33 -51.42 -15.32 38.31
C LEU A 33 -51.01 -14.22 37.32
N CYS A 34 -51.86 -13.22 37.11
CA CYS A 34 -51.54 -12.05 36.28
C CYS A 34 -50.37 -11.27 36.88
N GLY A 35 -50.37 -11.03 38.19
CA GLY A 35 -49.28 -10.35 38.89
C GLY A 35 -47.94 -11.08 38.75
N LEU A 36 -47.93 -12.39 38.96
CA LEU A 36 -46.74 -13.23 38.79
C LEU A 36 -46.24 -13.23 37.34
N SER A 37 -47.14 -13.29 36.36
CA SER A 37 -46.80 -13.27 34.94
C SER A 37 -46.15 -11.93 34.54
N ILE A 38 -46.70 -10.81 35.02
CA ILE A 38 -46.12 -9.48 34.78
C ILE A 38 -44.74 -9.36 35.40
N LEU A 39 -44.55 -9.84 36.64
CA LEU A 39 -43.25 -9.83 37.31
C LEU A 39 -42.22 -10.71 36.58
N ALA A 40 -42.64 -11.88 36.09
CA ALA A 40 -41.78 -12.77 35.30
C ALA A 40 -41.34 -12.11 33.98
N LEU A 41 -42.28 -11.48 33.26
CA LEU A 41 -41.97 -10.74 32.03
C LEU A 41 -41.01 -9.57 32.29
N LEU A 42 -41.25 -8.79 33.34
CA LEU A 42 -40.35 -7.71 33.76
C LEU A 42 -38.95 -8.24 34.09
N GLY A 43 -38.86 -9.37 34.81
CA GLY A 43 -37.60 -10.04 35.12
C GLY A 43 -36.84 -10.46 33.86
N ILE A 44 -37.53 -11.06 32.88
CA ILE A 44 -36.93 -11.46 31.59
C ILE A 44 -36.45 -10.22 30.82
N CYS A 45 -37.25 -9.15 30.76
CA CYS A 45 -36.87 -7.92 30.07
C CYS A 45 -35.62 -7.28 30.69
N ILE A 46 -35.57 -7.15 32.01
CA ILE A 46 -34.40 -6.59 32.73
C ILE A 46 -33.16 -7.45 32.47
N ASN A 47 -33.29 -8.78 32.59
CA ASN A 47 -32.15 -9.68 32.37
C ASN A 47 -31.65 -9.64 30.91
N THR A 48 -32.57 -9.54 29.94
CA THR A 48 -32.21 -9.40 28.52
C THR A 48 -31.46 -8.11 28.25
N ILE A 49 -31.88 -6.99 28.86
CA ILE A 49 -31.19 -5.70 28.74
C ILE A 49 -29.78 -5.77 29.35
N ILE A 50 -29.64 -6.37 30.54
CA ILE A 50 -28.32 -6.55 31.19
C ILE A 50 -27.41 -7.39 30.30
N ASN A 51 -27.88 -8.54 29.80
CA ASN A 51 -27.10 -9.41 28.92
C ASN A 51 -26.72 -8.72 27.61
N TYR A 52 -27.61 -7.89 27.04
CA TYR A 52 -27.29 -7.08 25.86
C TYR A 52 -26.13 -6.12 26.12
N TYR A 53 -26.16 -5.37 27.23
CA TYR A 53 -25.07 -4.45 27.58
C TYR A 53 -23.76 -5.18 27.90
N GLN A 54 -23.82 -6.34 28.57
CA GLN A 54 -22.64 -7.17 28.82
C GLN A 54 -22.01 -7.66 27.51
N LEU A 55 -22.83 -8.13 26.56
CA LEU A 55 -22.36 -8.57 25.24
C LEU A 55 -21.72 -7.42 24.47
N GLN A 56 -22.32 -6.23 24.46
CA GLN A 56 -21.74 -5.05 23.81
C GLN A 56 -20.39 -4.66 24.41
N ASN A 57 -20.25 -4.73 25.74
CA ASN A 57 -18.98 -4.48 26.41
C ASN A 57 -17.90 -5.51 26.02
N VAL A 58 -18.26 -6.80 25.95
CA VAL A 58 -17.34 -7.85 25.51
C VAL A 58 -16.90 -7.62 24.05
N ILE A 59 -17.82 -7.30 23.15
CA ILE A 59 -17.51 -6.98 21.75
C ILE A 59 -16.56 -5.77 21.66
N SER A 60 -16.83 -4.72 22.43
CA SER A 60 -15.97 -3.52 22.51
C SER A 60 -14.55 -3.85 22.98
N ILE A 61 -14.42 -4.63 24.05
CA ILE A 61 -13.11 -5.07 24.58
C ILE A 61 -12.38 -5.91 23.55
N ILE A 62 -13.05 -6.88 22.91
CA ILE A 62 -12.45 -7.71 21.87
C ILE A 62 -11.95 -6.81 20.73
N GLN A 63 -12.78 -5.92 20.18
CA GLN A 63 -12.38 -5.02 19.09
C GLN A 63 -11.20 -4.13 19.48
N SER A 64 -11.20 -3.58 20.70
CA SER A 64 -10.09 -2.77 21.22
C SER A 64 -8.81 -3.59 21.35
N SER A 65 -8.89 -4.79 21.92
CA SER A 65 -7.74 -5.69 22.07
C SER A 65 -7.18 -6.15 20.71
N THR A 66 -8.04 -6.48 19.74
CA THR A 66 -7.62 -6.83 18.37
C THR A 66 -6.91 -5.65 17.72
N LYS A 67 -7.43 -4.42 17.86
CA LYS A 67 -6.77 -3.21 17.35
C LYS A 67 -5.41 -2.99 18.01
N GLN A 68 -5.29 -3.21 19.33
CA GLN A 68 -4.03 -3.06 20.06
C GLN A 68 -3.02 -4.14 19.66
N ILE A 69 -3.43 -5.41 19.54
CA ILE A 69 -2.58 -6.52 19.09
C ILE A 69 -2.11 -6.26 17.66
N LEU A 70 -2.99 -5.83 16.76
CA LEU A 70 -2.62 -5.45 15.40
C LEU A 70 -1.60 -4.32 15.41
N LYS A 71 -1.80 -3.28 16.23
CA LYS A 71 -0.86 -2.16 16.34
C LYS A 71 0.51 -2.59 16.88
N LEU A 72 0.54 -3.42 17.92
CA LEU A 72 1.80 -3.95 18.49
C LEU A 72 2.52 -4.85 17.48
N ASN A 73 1.79 -5.72 16.78
CA ASN A 73 2.37 -6.56 15.74
C ASN A 73 2.90 -5.73 14.57
N MET A 74 2.17 -4.71 14.11
CA MET A 74 2.64 -3.80 13.06
C MET A 74 3.92 -3.07 13.48
N ASN A 75 3.97 -2.50 14.69
CA ASN A 75 5.16 -1.83 15.20
C ASN A 75 6.37 -2.77 15.31
N ASN A 76 6.15 -4.00 15.78
CA ASN A 76 7.20 -5.02 15.87
C ASN A 76 7.68 -5.46 14.47
N ILE A 77 6.76 -5.61 13.51
CA ILE A 77 7.08 -5.91 12.11
C ILE A 77 7.86 -4.77 11.48
N GLU A 78 7.48 -3.51 11.70
CA GLU A 78 8.19 -2.34 11.20
C GLU A 78 9.60 -2.24 11.78
N THR A 79 9.74 -2.41 13.10
CA THR A 79 11.05 -2.39 13.78
C THR A 79 11.95 -3.54 13.29
N LYS A 80 11.37 -4.74 13.10
CA LYS A 80 12.09 -5.90 12.57
C LYS A 80 12.51 -5.69 11.12
N LYS A 81 11.61 -5.17 10.27
CA LYS A 81 11.90 -4.80 8.87
C LYS A 81 13.03 -3.76 8.81
N HIS A 82 12.98 -2.74 9.66
CA HIS A 82 14.00 -1.69 9.67
C HIS A 82 15.39 -2.26 10.02
N LYS A 83 15.45 -3.18 10.99
CA LYS A 83 16.71 -3.86 11.35
C LYS A 83 17.20 -4.81 10.25
N GLU A 84 16.30 -5.61 9.67
CA GLU A 84 16.60 -6.48 8.52
C GLU A 84 17.08 -5.66 7.30
N MET A 85 16.63 -4.42 7.16
CA MET A 85 17.01 -3.52 6.05
C MET A 85 18.36 -2.84 6.21
N GLU A 86 18.87 -2.71 7.44
CA GLU A 86 20.24 -2.24 7.70
C GLU A 86 21.29 -3.30 7.30
N ASP A 87 20.93 -4.58 7.42
CA ASP A 87 21.80 -5.73 7.12
C ASP A 87 21.96 -5.99 5.61
N LEU A 88 21.09 -5.42 4.77
CA LEU A 88 21.14 -5.54 3.30
C LEU A 88 22.43 -4.96 2.70
N ALA A 89 22.85 -5.49 1.55
CA ALA A 89 23.98 -4.95 0.81
C ALA A 89 23.68 -3.56 0.24
N ASN A 90 24.70 -2.81 -0.16
CA ASN A 90 24.50 -1.57 -0.90
C ASN A 90 23.93 -1.88 -2.28
N PHE A 91 23.06 -1.01 -2.80
CA PHE A 91 22.59 -1.11 -4.18
C PHE A 91 23.75 -1.07 -5.18
N VAL A 92 23.75 -2.00 -6.14
CA VAL A 92 24.74 -2.04 -7.22
C VAL A 92 24.00 -1.99 -8.57
N PRO A 93 24.26 -0.98 -9.41
CA PRO A 93 23.65 -0.91 -10.74
C PRO A 93 24.20 -2.01 -11.65
N LEU A 94 23.40 -2.45 -12.64
CA LEU A 94 23.82 -3.47 -13.61
C LEU A 94 24.91 -2.98 -14.56
N LYS A 95 25.00 -1.67 -14.77
CA LYS A 95 25.95 -1.05 -15.70
C LYS A 95 26.68 0.12 -15.03
N PRO A 96 27.90 0.45 -15.51
CA PRO A 96 28.53 1.71 -15.18
C PRO A 96 27.62 2.87 -15.55
N TYR A 97 27.68 3.96 -14.79
CA TYR A 97 26.88 5.14 -15.07
C TYR A 97 27.68 6.42 -14.90
N LYS A 98 27.25 7.48 -15.59
CA LYS A 98 27.73 8.86 -15.42
C LYS A 98 26.57 9.70 -14.92
N PHE A 99 26.79 10.47 -13.86
CA PHE A 99 25.79 11.39 -13.33
C PHE A 99 26.08 12.82 -13.81
N ILE A 100 25.04 13.52 -14.27
CA ILE A 100 25.13 14.91 -14.73
C ILE A 100 23.98 15.70 -14.08
N ASN A 101 24.32 16.75 -13.34
CA ASN A 101 23.33 17.68 -12.80
C ASN A 101 23.15 18.87 -13.76
N ILE A 102 21.90 19.13 -14.16
CA ILE A 102 21.48 20.34 -14.86
C ILE A 102 20.74 21.22 -13.86
N ASN A 103 21.35 22.36 -13.53
CA ASN A 103 20.76 23.41 -12.72
C ASN A 103 20.88 24.76 -13.45
N PRO A 104 20.35 25.87 -12.91
CA PRO A 104 20.38 27.16 -13.60
C PRO A 104 21.78 27.70 -13.93
N GLN A 105 22.84 27.17 -13.30
CA GLN A 105 24.23 27.55 -13.53
C GLN A 105 24.95 26.64 -14.54
N SER A 106 24.31 25.56 -15.00
CA SER A 106 24.91 24.63 -15.94
C SER A 106 25.22 25.30 -17.29
N LEU A 107 26.37 24.96 -17.86
CA LEU A 107 26.79 25.51 -19.14
C LEU A 107 25.96 24.90 -20.28
N PRO A 108 25.51 25.69 -21.27
CA PRO A 108 24.72 25.18 -22.41
C PRO A 108 25.39 24.02 -23.16
N ILE A 109 26.72 23.99 -23.22
CA ILE A 109 27.49 22.92 -23.88
C ILE A 109 27.24 21.54 -23.27
N VAL A 110 27.03 21.47 -21.95
CA VAL A 110 26.71 20.21 -21.25
C VAL A 110 25.33 19.70 -21.70
N VAL A 111 24.38 20.61 -21.92
CA VAL A 111 23.04 20.25 -22.41
C VAL A 111 23.08 19.86 -23.88
N ASP A 112 23.94 20.49 -24.70
CA ASP A 112 24.15 20.10 -26.10
C ASP A 112 24.72 18.68 -26.25
N GLU A 113 25.65 18.29 -25.38
CA GLU A 113 26.14 16.93 -25.29
C GLU A 113 24.99 15.97 -24.95
N LEU A 114 24.20 16.28 -23.91
CA LEU A 114 23.04 15.47 -23.51
C LEU A 114 21.98 15.36 -24.60
N ILE A 115 21.72 16.41 -25.38
CA ILE A 115 20.80 16.36 -26.53
C ILE A 115 21.31 15.37 -27.57
N THR A 116 22.63 15.35 -27.81
CA THR A 116 23.25 14.42 -28.76
C THR A 116 23.11 12.98 -28.28
N GLU A 117 23.37 12.72 -27.00
CA GLU A 117 23.20 11.41 -26.38
C GLU A 117 21.73 10.96 -26.37
N ALA A 118 20.80 11.86 -26.06
CA ALA A 118 19.37 11.58 -26.07
C ALA A 118 18.86 11.19 -27.47
N LYS A 119 19.33 11.88 -28.53
CA LYS A 119 18.97 11.55 -29.93
C LYS A 119 19.42 10.15 -30.37
N GLN A 120 20.47 9.61 -29.75
CA GLN A 120 20.99 8.26 -30.02
C GLN A 120 20.34 7.19 -29.14
N THR A 121 19.71 7.60 -28.04
CA THR A 121 19.12 6.70 -27.05
C THR A 121 17.67 6.40 -27.41
N LYS A 122 17.25 5.13 -27.27
CA LYS A 122 15.87 4.68 -27.56
C LYS A 122 15.05 4.30 -26.34
N LYS A 123 15.71 4.03 -25.21
CA LYS A 123 15.05 3.67 -23.97
C LYS A 123 15.53 4.61 -22.87
N PHE A 124 14.58 5.15 -22.14
CA PHE A 124 14.83 6.03 -21.02
C PHE A 124 14.11 5.49 -19.79
N THR A 125 14.67 5.75 -18.64
CA THR A 125 13.95 5.63 -17.37
C THR A 125 13.77 7.03 -16.79
N CYS A 126 12.55 7.34 -16.33
CA CYS A 126 12.23 8.63 -15.77
C CYS A 126 11.67 8.50 -14.36
N VAL A 127 12.12 9.39 -13.48
CA VAL A 127 11.63 9.55 -12.12
C VAL A 127 11.45 11.05 -11.87
N CYS A 128 10.30 11.45 -11.32
CA CYS A 128 10.06 12.82 -10.93
C CYS A 128 9.85 12.89 -9.41
N LEU A 129 10.65 13.73 -8.75
CA LEU A 129 10.66 13.93 -7.30
C LEU A 129 10.73 15.43 -7.02
N ASN A 130 9.70 16.01 -6.40
CA ASN A 130 9.72 17.40 -5.90
C ASN A 130 10.24 18.44 -6.93
N ASN A 131 9.61 18.51 -8.12
CA ASN A 131 9.98 19.42 -9.23
C ASN A 131 11.34 19.14 -9.88
N VAL A 132 11.96 18.01 -9.57
CA VAL A 132 13.16 17.53 -10.25
C VAL A 132 12.81 16.34 -11.11
N LEU A 133 13.26 16.37 -12.36
CA LEU A 133 13.19 15.24 -13.27
C LEU A 133 14.56 14.56 -13.34
N GLU A 134 14.60 13.31 -12.92
CA GLU A 134 15.73 12.43 -13.16
C GLU A 134 15.43 11.55 -14.38
N VAL A 135 16.36 11.53 -15.33
CA VAL A 135 16.25 10.71 -16.55
C VAL A 135 17.52 9.92 -16.72
N GLU A 136 17.40 8.60 -16.82
CA GLU A 136 18.49 7.73 -17.26
C GLU A 136 18.39 7.45 -18.76
N PHE A 137 19.50 7.63 -19.46
CA PHE A 137 19.65 7.30 -20.87
C PHE A 137 20.27 5.90 -20.92
N ILE A 138 19.49 4.91 -21.33
CA ILE A 138 19.90 3.51 -21.28
C ILE A 138 20.66 3.18 -22.57
N GLN A 139 21.99 3.16 -22.48
CA GLN A 139 22.86 2.78 -23.60
C GLN A 139 23.47 1.39 -23.38
N GLU A 140 24.17 0.88 -24.40
CA GLU A 140 24.73 -0.46 -24.37
C GLU A 140 25.86 -0.60 -23.33
N SER A 141 26.80 0.34 -23.32
CA SER A 141 28.02 0.28 -22.51
C SER A 141 27.96 1.05 -21.18
N GLN A 142 27.22 2.16 -21.13
CA GLN A 142 27.13 3.03 -19.96
C GLN A 142 25.76 3.70 -19.89
N SER A 143 25.23 3.91 -18.68
CA SER A 143 24.03 4.73 -18.48
C SER A 143 24.40 6.18 -18.19
N ILE A 144 23.62 7.15 -18.70
CA ILE A 144 23.78 8.56 -18.33
C ILE A 144 22.57 8.98 -17.50
N ILE A 145 22.78 9.34 -16.25
CA ILE A 145 21.73 9.85 -15.36
C ILE A 145 21.81 11.36 -15.36
N THR A 146 20.74 11.98 -15.81
CA THR A 146 20.59 13.42 -15.83
C THR A 146 19.58 13.82 -14.78
N HIS A 147 20.02 14.65 -13.83
CA HIS A 147 19.17 15.29 -12.83
C HIS A 147 18.87 16.71 -13.30
N ILE A 148 17.61 17.06 -13.48
CA ILE A 148 17.21 18.31 -14.11
C ILE A 148 16.38 19.11 -13.10
N GLU A 149 17.00 20.14 -12.53
CA GLU A 149 16.35 21.15 -11.70
C GLU A 149 15.73 22.20 -12.63
N ILE A 150 14.41 22.35 -12.57
CA ILE A 150 13.72 23.38 -13.35
C ILE A 150 13.71 24.69 -12.57
N SER A 151 14.15 25.76 -13.24
CA SER A 151 13.87 27.15 -12.84
C SER A 151 13.14 27.85 -13.99
N GLU A 152 12.16 28.69 -13.66
CA GLU A 152 11.32 29.43 -14.62
C GLU A 152 12.06 30.59 -15.34
N ASP A 153 13.39 30.65 -15.26
CA ASP A 153 14.15 31.75 -15.83
C ASP A 153 14.27 31.64 -17.37
N TYR A 154 13.91 32.72 -18.07
CA TYR A 154 14.00 32.89 -19.53
C TYR A 154 15.45 32.98 -20.06
N THR A 155 16.28 31.97 -19.76
CA THR A 155 17.69 31.89 -20.18
C THR A 155 17.86 31.07 -21.46
N GLY A 156 19.00 31.21 -22.15
CA GLY A 156 19.37 30.35 -23.27
C GLY A 156 19.45 28.86 -22.89
N LEU A 157 19.73 28.56 -21.62
CA LEU A 157 19.73 27.22 -21.05
C LEU A 157 18.32 26.59 -21.10
N TYR A 158 17.28 27.35 -20.76
CA TYR A 158 15.90 26.88 -20.82
C TYR A 158 15.51 26.39 -22.23
N LYS A 159 15.92 27.11 -23.28
CA LYS A 159 15.70 26.69 -24.68
C LYS A 159 16.37 25.34 -24.98
N LYS A 160 17.54 25.09 -24.41
CA LYS A 160 18.27 23.82 -24.57
C LYS A 160 17.63 22.69 -23.77
N ILE A 161 17.15 22.95 -22.55
CA ILE A 161 16.38 21.97 -21.78
C ILE A 161 15.11 21.57 -22.53
N ARG A 162 14.41 22.51 -23.19
CA ARG A 162 13.26 22.19 -24.07
C ARG A 162 13.66 21.28 -25.23
N GLU A 163 14.80 21.52 -25.88
CA GLU A 163 15.31 20.66 -26.96
C GLU A 163 15.67 19.26 -26.42
N LEU A 164 16.26 19.18 -25.23
CA LEU A 164 16.57 17.92 -24.56
C LEU A 164 15.30 17.11 -24.29
N PHE A 165 14.26 17.73 -23.74
CA PHE A 165 13.00 17.04 -23.50
C PHE A 165 12.32 16.57 -24.79
N LEU A 166 12.38 17.35 -25.87
CA LEU A 166 11.89 16.90 -27.17
C LEU A 166 12.65 15.67 -27.68
N ALA A 167 13.95 15.56 -27.40
CA ALA A 167 14.75 14.39 -27.77
C ALA A 167 14.45 13.15 -26.89
N ILE A 168 14.23 13.35 -25.59
CA ILE A 168 13.90 12.26 -24.63
C ILE A 168 12.50 11.72 -24.91
N PHE A 169 11.51 12.61 -25.00
CA PHE A 169 10.09 12.28 -25.14
C PHE A 169 9.63 12.19 -26.60
N ASP A 170 10.55 11.87 -27.52
CA ASP A 170 10.21 11.56 -28.90
C ASP A 170 9.34 10.30 -28.99
N LEU A 171 8.41 10.26 -29.95
CA LEU A 171 7.46 9.16 -30.11
C LEU A 171 8.14 7.82 -30.47
N SER A 172 9.37 7.86 -30.98
CA SER A 172 10.15 6.65 -31.27
C SER A 172 10.85 6.04 -30.04
N ASN A 173 10.76 6.71 -28.89
CA ASN A 173 11.42 6.29 -27.66
C ASN A 173 10.44 5.57 -26.72
N THR A 174 10.99 4.68 -25.89
CA THR A 174 10.27 4.05 -24.79
C THR A 174 10.68 4.68 -23.46
N ILE A 175 9.71 5.12 -22.68
CA ILE A 175 9.92 5.70 -21.35
C ILE A 175 9.47 4.71 -20.28
N GLN A 176 10.39 4.26 -19.45
CA GLN A 176 10.14 3.37 -18.32
C GLN A 176 9.96 4.20 -17.05
N ALA A 177 8.98 3.85 -16.23
CA ALA A 177 8.73 4.54 -14.97
C ALA A 177 8.23 3.56 -13.90
N TRP A 178 8.41 3.94 -12.65
CA TRP A 178 7.83 3.25 -11.50
C TRP A 178 6.43 3.78 -11.23
N GLY A 179 5.41 3.14 -11.84
CA GLY A 179 4.04 3.62 -11.77
C GLY A 179 3.66 4.49 -12.97
N ASN A 180 2.50 5.15 -12.84
CA ASN A 180 2.01 6.07 -13.86
C ASN A 180 2.68 7.44 -13.72
N ILE A 181 3.65 7.72 -14.59
CA ILE A 181 4.42 8.98 -14.57
C ILE A 181 3.62 10.19 -15.06
N TYR A 182 2.46 9.99 -15.69
CA TYR A 182 1.63 11.08 -16.23
C TYR A 182 1.37 12.16 -15.17
N TYR A 183 0.90 11.75 -13.99
CA TYR A 183 0.58 12.68 -12.90
C TYR A 183 1.81 13.35 -12.31
N ASN A 184 2.99 12.74 -12.44
CA ASN A 184 4.22 13.31 -11.93
C ASN A 184 4.86 14.32 -12.89
N LEU A 185 4.44 14.34 -14.16
CA LEU A 185 4.93 15.31 -15.16
C LEU A 185 4.00 16.50 -15.34
N VAL A 186 2.94 16.63 -14.55
CA VAL A 186 1.99 17.76 -14.61
C VAL A 186 2.71 19.09 -14.41
N ASP A 187 3.70 19.15 -13.51
CA ASP A 187 4.51 20.36 -13.27
C ASP A 187 5.38 20.77 -14.47
N TYR A 188 5.37 19.97 -15.55
CA TYR A 188 6.12 20.19 -16.79
C TYR A 188 5.20 20.57 -17.94
N GLU A 189 3.97 20.99 -17.66
CA GLU A 189 2.95 21.28 -18.68
C GLU A 189 3.33 22.39 -19.67
N ASP A 190 4.19 23.32 -19.25
CA ASP A 190 4.70 24.41 -20.09
C ASP A 190 5.72 23.95 -21.15
N TYR A 191 6.17 22.69 -21.09
CA TYR A 191 7.14 22.17 -22.03
C TYR A 191 6.47 21.55 -23.28
N PRO A 192 7.07 21.69 -24.48
CA PRO A 192 6.45 21.25 -25.75
C PRO A 192 6.05 19.77 -25.82
N PHE A 193 6.72 18.91 -25.06
CA PHE A 193 6.41 17.48 -25.05
C PHE A 193 5.08 17.18 -24.33
N TYR A 194 4.63 18.07 -23.45
CA TYR A 194 3.39 17.93 -22.68
C TYR A 194 2.15 18.41 -23.45
N LEU A 195 2.28 18.82 -24.71
CA LEU A 195 1.13 19.00 -25.58
C LEU A 195 0.32 17.69 -25.59
N TYR A 196 -0.86 17.70 -24.99
CA TYR A 196 -1.64 16.51 -24.61
C TYR A 196 -1.80 15.48 -25.74
N GLU A 197 -1.87 15.94 -26.99
CA GLU A 197 -1.98 15.10 -28.19
C GLU A 197 -0.71 14.29 -28.52
N ASN A 198 0.47 14.78 -28.12
CA ASN A 198 1.75 14.10 -28.29
C ASN A 198 2.08 13.24 -27.08
N PHE A 199 1.77 13.73 -25.87
CA PHE A 199 2.09 13.03 -24.64
C PHE A 199 1.43 11.64 -24.56
N ASN A 200 0.16 11.54 -24.95
CA ASN A 200 -0.57 10.25 -24.97
C ASN A 200 -0.08 9.26 -26.04
N LYS A 201 0.76 9.71 -26.98
CA LYS A 201 1.35 8.86 -28.03
C LYS A 201 2.74 8.34 -27.64
N ILE A 202 3.36 8.89 -26.59
CA ILE A 202 4.64 8.41 -26.08
C ILE A 202 4.43 7.03 -25.45
N GLN A 203 5.36 6.11 -25.73
CA GLN A 203 5.31 4.76 -25.17
C GLN A 203 5.81 4.77 -23.72
N PHE A 204 4.89 4.93 -22.77
CA PHE A 204 5.17 4.74 -21.35
C PHE A 204 5.01 3.27 -20.94
N VAL A 205 6.00 2.76 -20.21
CA VAL A 205 5.98 1.41 -19.64
C VAL A 205 5.94 1.52 -18.12
N ASN A 206 4.84 1.04 -17.54
CA ASN A 206 4.67 1.00 -16.11
C ASN A 206 5.36 -0.25 -15.52
N ILE A 207 6.58 -0.08 -15.00
CA ILE A 207 7.39 -1.20 -14.53
C ILE A 207 6.77 -1.91 -13.31
N ILE A 208 5.96 -1.23 -12.47
CA ILE A 208 5.37 -1.85 -11.28
C ILE A 208 4.40 -3.00 -11.65
N GLU A 209 3.63 -2.84 -12.73
CA GLU A 209 2.67 -3.83 -13.20
C GLU A 209 3.39 -5.07 -13.72
N HIS A 210 4.41 -4.86 -14.56
CA HIS A 210 5.24 -5.94 -15.08
C HIS A 210 6.05 -6.65 -13.99
N PHE A 211 6.58 -5.90 -13.02
CA PHE A 211 7.32 -6.44 -11.89
C PHE A 211 6.43 -7.33 -11.03
N THR A 212 5.21 -6.89 -10.71
CA THR A 212 4.28 -7.67 -9.88
C THR A 212 3.97 -9.02 -10.51
N ILE A 213 3.78 -9.06 -11.83
CA ILE A 213 3.54 -10.31 -12.57
C ILE A 213 4.80 -11.19 -12.56
N TRP A 214 5.95 -10.62 -12.93
CA TRP A 214 7.22 -11.35 -12.99
C TRP A 214 7.63 -11.93 -11.63
N TYR A 215 7.56 -11.12 -10.56
CA TYR A 215 7.97 -11.52 -9.22
C TYR A 215 7.12 -12.68 -8.70
N ASN A 216 5.79 -12.60 -8.83
CA ASN A 216 4.89 -13.67 -8.40
C ASN A 216 5.08 -14.97 -9.19
N GLY A 217 5.46 -14.88 -10.48
CA GLY A 217 5.81 -16.06 -11.28
C GLY A 217 7.18 -16.67 -10.93
N THR A 218 8.15 -15.83 -10.55
CA THR A 218 9.53 -16.23 -10.27
C THR A 218 9.74 -16.75 -8.86
N PHE A 219 9.00 -16.18 -7.89
CA PHE A 219 9.05 -16.54 -6.47
C PHE A 219 7.67 -17.04 -6.02
N PRO A 220 7.21 -18.21 -6.52
CA PRO A 220 5.89 -18.72 -6.20
C PRO A 220 5.79 -19.12 -4.72
N HIS A 221 4.61 -18.91 -4.14
CA HIS A 221 4.28 -19.02 -2.71
C HIS A 221 4.47 -20.44 -2.11
N ASN A 222 4.58 -21.45 -2.98
CA ASN A 222 4.19 -22.84 -2.78
C ASN A 222 5.13 -23.65 -1.88
N GLU A 223 6.37 -23.20 -1.69
CA GLU A 223 7.43 -24.11 -1.21
C GLU A 223 7.57 -24.15 0.32
N SER A 224 6.98 -23.22 1.07
CA SER A 224 7.20 -23.13 2.52
C SER A 224 6.12 -22.40 3.33
N CYS A 225 5.03 -21.93 2.73
CA CYS A 225 3.99 -21.23 3.48
C CYS A 225 2.95 -22.21 4.05
N SER A 226 2.92 -22.35 5.38
CA SER A 226 2.02 -23.25 6.11
C SER A 226 0.53 -22.85 6.08
N GLN A 227 0.19 -21.74 5.41
CA GLN A 227 -1.15 -21.16 5.33
C GLN A 227 -1.78 -21.27 3.94
N ILE A 228 -1.15 -22.02 3.02
CA ILE A 228 -1.74 -22.33 1.71
C ILE A 228 -2.83 -23.38 1.89
N LEU A 229 -4.07 -23.03 1.52
CA LEU A 229 -5.11 -24.02 1.28
C LEU A 229 -4.93 -24.50 -0.16
N HIS A 230 -4.50 -25.75 -0.36
CA HIS A 230 -4.14 -26.36 -1.66
C HIS A 230 -5.16 -26.22 -2.81
N PHE A 231 -6.38 -25.76 -2.52
CA PHE A 231 -7.49 -25.62 -3.46
C PHE A 231 -7.89 -24.15 -3.72
N ILE A 232 -7.19 -23.19 -3.12
CA ILE A 232 -7.44 -21.76 -3.28
C ILE A 232 -6.08 -21.09 -3.55
N ASP A 233 -5.88 -20.65 -4.79
CA ASP A 233 -4.69 -19.91 -5.24
C ASP A 233 -4.72 -18.43 -4.76
N THR A 234 -5.48 -18.16 -3.70
CA THR A 234 -5.50 -16.89 -2.98
C THR A 234 -5.00 -17.12 -1.57
N ASP A 235 -3.92 -16.42 -1.22
CA ASP A 235 -3.38 -16.41 0.13
C ASP A 235 -4.50 -16.12 1.14
N GLY A 236 -4.56 -16.88 2.22
CA GLY A 236 -5.45 -16.52 3.33
C GLY A 236 -5.16 -15.09 3.78
N PRO A 237 -6.17 -14.32 4.26
CA PRO A 237 -5.99 -12.93 4.68
C PRO A 237 -4.96 -12.76 5.81
N LEU A 238 -4.60 -13.86 6.48
CA LEU A 238 -3.66 -13.94 7.58
C LEU A 238 -2.28 -14.46 7.17
N CYS A 239 -2.02 -14.67 5.87
CA CYS A 239 -0.73 -15.09 5.39
C CYS A 239 0.35 -14.05 5.73
N SER A 240 1.27 -14.33 6.64
CA SER A 240 2.36 -13.39 7.00
C SER A 240 3.69 -13.77 6.34
N CYS A 241 3.66 -14.57 5.28
CA CYS A 241 4.85 -15.07 4.62
C CYS A 241 5.69 -13.89 4.09
N ALA A 242 6.89 -13.73 4.68
CA ALA A 242 7.75 -12.56 4.48
C ALA A 242 8.10 -12.36 3.00
N HIS A 243 8.19 -13.44 2.22
CA HIS A 243 8.58 -13.42 0.81
C HIS A 243 7.56 -12.79 -0.15
N ARG A 244 6.37 -12.39 0.33
CA ARG A 244 5.33 -11.75 -0.51
C ARG A 244 4.73 -10.51 0.19
N PRO A 245 5.47 -9.39 0.27
CA PRO A 245 5.00 -8.21 0.97
C PRO A 245 3.81 -7.50 0.28
N CYS A 246 3.64 -7.71 -1.02
CA CYS A 246 2.52 -7.18 -1.83
C CYS A 246 1.82 -8.35 -2.52
N LYS A 247 0.62 -8.69 -2.05
CA LYS A 247 -0.13 -9.92 -2.38
C LYS A 247 -1.16 -9.71 -3.48
N SER A 248 -1.73 -8.51 -3.58
CA SER A 248 -2.76 -8.17 -4.56
C SER A 248 -2.19 -7.34 -5.71
N LEU A 249 -2.83 -7.38 -6.89
CA LEU A 249 -2.49 -6.47 -8.01
C LEU A 249 -2.71 -4.99 -7.64
N GLY A 250 -3.45 -4.70 -6.57
CA GLY A 250 -3.64 -3.35 -6.03
C GLY A 250 -2.67 -2.99 -4.90
N ASP A 251 -1.79 -3.91 -4.46
CA ASP A 251 -0.77 -3.62 -3.46
C ASP A 251 0.39 -2.91 -4.15
N ASN A 252 0.67 -1.67 -3.74
CA ASN A 252 1.72 -0.88 -4.36
C ASN A 252 3.10 -1.30 -3.83
N TRP A 253 3.86 -2.00 -4.66
CA TRP A 253 5.29 -2.15 -4.46
C TRP A 253 5.95 -0.77 -4.43
N SER A 254 6.69 -0.46 -3.36
CA SER A 254 7.69 0.58 -3.45
C SER A 254 8.90 0.05 -4.21
N ILE A 255 9.57 0.93 -4.97
CA ILE A 255 10.78 0.56 -5.70
C ILE A 255 11.86 -0.01 -4.77
N TRP A 256 12.01 0.61 -3.60
CA TRP A 256 12.96 0.16 -2.59
C TRP A 256 12.65 -1.25 -2.09
N MET A 257 11.38 -1.57 -1.81
CA MET A 257 11.00 -2.94 -1.46
C MET A 257 11.23 -3.91 -2.61
N ALA A 258 10.92 -3.52 -3.85
CA ALA A 258 11.17 -4.39 -5.01
C ALA A 258 12.67 -4.75 -5.12
N ILE A 259 13.56 -3.78 -4.92
CA ILE A 259 15.01 -4.00 -4.90
C ILE A 259 15.43 -4.87 -3.72
N ALA A 260 15.00 -4.54 -2.50
CA ALA A 260 15.38 -5.27 -1.29
C ALA A 260 14.97 -6.75 -1.35
N TYR A 261 13.73 -7.02 -1.76
CA TYR A 261 13.22 -8.39 -1.80
C TYR A 261 13.75 -9.21 -2.99
N THR A 262 14.13 -8.54 -4.09
CA THR A 262 14.65 -9.25 -5.27
C THR A 262 16.14 -9.50 -5.17
N PHE A 263 16.91 -8.53 -4.69
CA PHE A 263 18.38 -8.53 -4.76
C PHE A 263 19.08 -8.52 -3.41
N ASP A 264 18.37 -8.45 -2.28
CA ASP A 264 18.98 -8.30 -0.94
C ASP A 264 19.80 -6.99 -0.81
N GLU A 265 19.34 -5.95 -1.51
CA GLU A 265 20.01 -4.65 -1.63
C GLU A 265 19.20 -3.51 -1.01
N ASN A 266 19.88 -2.53 -0.42
CA ASN A 266 19.27 -1.32 0.12
C ASN A 266 19.60 -0.09 -0.75
N LEU A 267 18.57 0.43 -1.40
CA LEU A 267 18.64 1.62 -2.25
C LEU A 267 19.04 2.90 -1.50
N HIS A 268 18.72 2.99 -0.21
CA HIS A 268 18.94 4.19 0.61
C HIS A 268 20.24 4.15 1.42
N LYS A 269 20.97 3.03 1.40
CA LYS A 269 22.22 2.88 2.13
C LYS A 269 23.28 3.73 1.44
N GLY A 270 23.54 4.92 2.01
CA GLY A 270 24.41 5.95 1.42
C GLY A 270 23.74 7.32 1.21
N ASN A 271 22.50 7.52 1.67
CA ASN A 271 21.74 8.79 1.57
C ASN A 271 21.53 9.30 0.14
N ASP A 272 21.55 8.41 -0.84
CA ASP A 272 21.50 8.80 -2.23
C ASP A 272 20.19 8.38 -2.91
N ASN A 273 19.23 9.29 -2.97
CA ASN A 273 17.98 9.08 -3.70
C ASN A 273 18.18 9.05 -5.23
N ARG A 274 19.40 9.29 -5.74
CA ARG A 274 19.76 9.33 -7.18
C ARG A 274 19.88 7.96 -7.85
N TYR A 275 19.56 6.88 -7.12
CA TYR A 275 19.56 5.52 -7.65
C TYR A 275 18.20 5.05 -8.14
N ALA A 276 17.16 5.88 -8.06
CA ALA A 276 15.81 5.48 -8.42
C ALA A 276 15.73 5.06 -9.90
N CYS A 277 16.26 5.84 -10.83
CA CYS A 277 16.26 5.45 -12.24
C CYS A 277 17.03 4.13 -12.48
N LEU A 278 18.23 3.99 -11.91
CA LEU A 278 19.03 2.78 -12.05
C LEU A 278 18.31 1.54 -11.50
N ALA A 279 17.59 1.68 -10.39
CA ALA A 279 16.81 0.60 -9.80
C ALA A 279 15.64 0.20 -10.70
N ILE A 280 14.91 1.15 -11.28
CA ILE A 280 13.84 0.85 -12.25
C ILE A 280 14.44 0.16 -13.48
N THR A 281 15.55 0.65 -14.01
CA THR A 281 16.23 0.05 -15.17
C THR A 281 16.69 -1.37 -14.87
N LYS A 282 17.28 -1.62 -13.70
CA LYS A 282 17.66 -2.96 -13.24
C LYS A 282 16.46 -3.91 -13.21
N LEU A 283 15.35 -3.47 -12.62
CA LEU A 283 14.11 -4.26 -12.59
C LEU A 283 13.53 -4.47 -14.00
N ALA A 284 13.51 -3.42 -14.85
CA ALA A 284 13.01 -3.51 -16.20
C ALA A 284 13.82 -4.51 -17.05
N MET A 285 15.15 -4.50 -16.90
CA MET A 285 16.04 -5.42 -17.61
C MET A 285 15.78 -6.88 -17.22
N ILE A 286 15.76 -7.21 -15.93
CA ILE A 286 15.53 -8.60 -15.49
C ILE A 286 14.15 -9.12 -15.92
N ILE A 287 13.13 -8.24 -15.94
CA ILE A 287 11.78 -8.58 -16.39
C ILE A 287 11.78 -8.85 -17.89
N GLN A 288 12.43 -7.98 -18.67
CA GLN A 288 12.51 -8.12 -20.12
C GLN A 288 13.27 -9.39 -20.52
N GLU A 289 14.35 -9.70 -19.80
CA GLU A 289 15.17 -10.91 -19.99
C GLU A 289 14.56 -12.15 -19.35
N LYS A 290 13.44 -12.00 -18.62
CA LYS A 290 12.73 -13.07 -17.91
C LYS A 290 13.66 -13.90 -17.02
N TRP A 291 14.46 -13.21 -16.20
CA TRP A 291 15.36 -13.90 -15.28
C TRP A 291 14.58 -14.88 -14.40
N SER A 292 15.13 -16.07 -14.26
CA SER A 292 14.68 -17.10 -13.33
C SER A 292 15.18 -16.80 -11.91
N ARG A 293 14.58 -17.45 -10.92
CA ARG A 293 15.01 -17.39 -9.52
C ARG A 293 16.50 -17.73 -9.35
N GLN A 294 16.99 -18.71 -10.09
CA GLN A 294 18.39 -19.14 -10.01
C GLN A 294 19.34 -18.04 -10.51
N GLN A 295 19.02 -17.38 -11.62
CA GLN A 295 19.83 -16.27 -12.16
C GLN A 295 19.88 -15.09 -11.18
N VAL A 296 18.78 -14.79 -10.49
CA VAL A 296 18.77 -13.78 -9.43
C VAL A 296 19.68 -14.19 -8.26
N ILE A 297 19.61 -15.44 -7.81
CA ILE A 297 20.47 -15.96 -6.72
C ILE A 297 21.95 -15.90 -7.11
N ASP A 298 22.28 -16.29 -8.35
CA ASP A 298 23.67 -16.29 -8.83
C ASP A 298 24.21 -14.85 -8.93
N TYR A 299 23.39 -13.90 -9.43
CA TYR A 299 23.73 -12.48 -9.41
C TYR A 299 24.05 -11.97 -7.99
N ILE A 300 23.18 -12.27 -7.02
CA ILE A 300 23.38 -11.88 -5.61
C ILE A 300 24.69 -12.46 -5.07
N ARG A 301 24.98 -13.74 -5.38
CA ARG A 301 26.21 -14.41 -4.94
C ARG A 301 27.45 -13.72 -5.47
N GLU A 302 27.48 -13.45 -6.77
CA GLU A 302 28.62 -12.83 -7.45
C GLU A 302 28.91 -11.41 -6.95
N HIS A 303 27.87 -10.61 -6.69
CA HIS A 303 28.01 -9.19 -6.42
C HIS A 303 28.09 -8.85 -4.92
N HIS A 304 27.56 -9.70 -4.03
CA HIS A 304 27.52 -9.40 -2.58
C HIS A 304 28.38 -10.30 -1.71
N PHE A 305 28.62 -11.56 -2.10
CA PHE A 305 29.44 -12.48 -1.31
C PHE A 305 30.92 -12.45 -1.71
N GLY A 306 31.24 -12.11 -2.96
CA GLY A 306 32.62 -11.90 -3.40
C GLY A 306 33.33 -10.71 -2.74
N GLN A 307 32.61 -9.84 -2.03
CA GLN A 307 33.16 -8.67 -1.34
C GLN A 307 33.47 -8.90 0.15
N LYS A 308 33.05 -10.02 0.76
CA LYS A 308 33.31 -10.30 2.19
C LYS A 308 34.63 -11.05 2.45
N ASP A 309 35.20 -11.67 1.42
CA ASP A 309 36.43 -12.46 1.51
C ASP A 309 37.67 -11.75 0.89
N ALA A 310 37.54 -10.47 0.54
CA ALA A 310 38.61 -9.61 0.03
C ALA A 310 38.90 -8.45 0.99
#